data_AF-A0A9D1IT68-F1
#
_entry.id   AF-A0A9D1IT68-F1
#
_cell.length_a   1.000
_cell.length_b   1.000
_cell.length_c   1.000
_cell.angle_alpha   90.00
_cell.angle_beta   90.00
_cell.angle_gamma   90.00
#
_symmetry.space_group_name_H-M   'P 1'
#
loop_
_entity.id
_entity.type
_entity.pdbx_description
1 polymer ?
#
loop_
_entity_poly.entity_id
_entity_poly.type
_entity_poly.pdbx_seq_one_letter_code
_entity_poly.pdbx_strand_id
1 'polypeptide(L)'
;MSRYSSHDLTEFEFHDAWADEIRREGDALTFWVKHLNLHASAPENPYPQDMELKEALLTFSGFQVKEYCLPGYEDGSAETHPEQRFFGADAEKRFALAAAEGLRLYGIYPPSSQERPHWNLEARGKTELYFTLAFSFRQALMEWEEFAWKAWYVNFPSNP
;
A
#
# COMPACT_ATOMS: atom_id res chain seq x y z
N MET A 1 4.40 -9.74 20.05
CA MET A 1 4.73 -8.83 18.94
C MET A 1 5.39 -9.66 17.86
N SER A 2 4.69 -9.86 16.76
CA SER A 2 5.19 -10.50 15.55
C SER A 2 5.93 -9.46 14.71
N ARG A 3 6.97 -9.92 14.00
CA ARG A 3 7.82 -9.06 13.20
C ARG A 3 8.17 -9.76 11.90
N TYR A 4 8.00 -9.05 10.81
CA TYR A 4 8.32 -9.49 9.46
C TYR A 4 9.25 -8.49 8.79
N SER A 5 10.26 -8.97 8.08
CA SER A 5 11.23 -8.11 7.41
C SER A 5 11.59 -8.69 6.04
N SER A 6 11.27 -7.95 4.98
CA SER A 6 11.45 -8.45 3.61
C SER A 6 11.70 -7.33 2.61
N HIS A 7 12.12 -7.74 1.42
CA HIS A 7 12.17 -6.89 0.22
C HIS A 7 10.93 -7.09 -0.65
N ASP A 8 10.04 -7.99 -0.20
CA ASP A 8 8.83 -8.44 -0.84
C ASP A 8 7.64 -8.18 0.09
N LEU A 9 6.52 -7.78 -0.49
CA LEU A 9 5.26 -7.50 0.20
C LEU A 9 4.13 -8.41 -0.29
N THR A 10 4.40 -9.36 -1.19
CA THR A 10 3.39 -10.22 -1.81
C THR A 10 2.71 -11.19 -0.84
N GLU A 11 3.19 -11.31 0.39
CA GLU A 11 2.51 -12.05 1.46
C GLU A 11 1.36 -11.25 2.10
N PHE A 12 1.24 -9.96 1.78
CA PHE A 12 0.21 -9.07 2.30
C PHE A 12 -0.75 -8.60 1.21
N GLU A 13 -2.03 -8.52 1.57
CA GLU A 13 -3.08 -7.93 0.73
C GLU A 13 -3.55 -6.59 1.34
N PHE A 14 -3.31 -5.52 0.60
CA PHE A 14 -3.55 -4.12 0.99
C PHE A 14 -4.91 -3.59 0.52
N HIS A 15 -5.70 -4.37 -0.22
CA HIS A 15 -7.00 -3.94 -0.71
C HIS A 15 -7.92 -3.50 0.43
N ASP A 16 -8.38 -2.25 0.36
CA ASP A 16 -9.18 -1.54 1.36
C ASP A 16 -8.48 -1.28 2.70
N ALA A 17 -7.15 -1.42 2.75
CA ALA A 17 -6.38 -1.03 3.93
C ALA A 17 -6.41 0.49 4.14
N TRP A 18 -6.35 0.91 5.40
CA TRP A 18 -6.28 2.32 5.77
C TRP A 18 -4.92 2.62 6.40
N ALA A 19 -4.16 3.52 5.79
CA ALA A 19 -2.89 4.01 6.30
C ALA A 19 -3.05 5.38 6.95
N ASP A 20 -2.64 5.51 8.20
CA ASP A 20 -2.60 6.77 8.94
C ASP A 20 -1.26 6.99 9.65
N GLU A 21 -1.12 8.18 10.23
CA GLU A 21 0.12 8.65 10.86
C GLU A 21 1.37 8.46 9.99
N ILE A 22 1.25 8.73 8.69
CA ILE A 22 2.34 8.57 7.73
C ILE A 22 3.42 9.62 8.01
N ARG A 23 4.60 9.14 8.44
CA ARG A 23 5.75 9.96 8.82
C ARG A 23 6.95 9.62 7.96
N ARG A 24 7.68 10.65 7.54
CA ARG A 24 8.94 10.51 6.82
C ARG A 24 10.08 11.10 7.62
N GLU A 25 11.11 10.29 7.85
CA GLU A 25 12.32 10.66 8.57
C GLU A 25 13.54 10.25 7.73
N GLY A 26 14.14 11.21 7.03
CA GLY A 26 15.20 10.91 6.06
C GLY A 26 14.70 10.02 4.91
N ASP A 27 15.30 8.85 4.77
CA ASP A 27 14.93 7.83 3.77
C ASP A 27 13.94 6.78 4.32
N ALA A 28 13.45 6.95 5.56
CA ALA A 28 12.46 6.05 6.14
C ALA A 28 11.04 6.62 5.99
N LEU A 29 10.09 5.79 5.56
CA LEU A 29 8.66 6.06 5.57
C LEU A 29 7.99 5.08 6.54
N THR A 30 7.30 5.60 7.54
CA THR A 30 6.62 4.79 8.57
C THR A 30 5.15 5.17 8.65
N PHE A 31 4.26 4.19 8.76
CA PHE A 31 2.84 4.43 8.95
C PHE A 31 2.16 3.25 9.63
N TRP A 32 1.04 3.55 10.30
CA TRP A 32 0.14 2.53 10.80
C TRP A 32 -0.83 2.13 9.70
N VAL A 33 -1.15 0.84 9.62
CA VAL A 33 -2.08 0.30 8.64
C VAL A 33 -3.11 -0.61 9.31
N LYS A 34 -4.38 -0.37 8.98
CA LYS A 34 -5.54 -1.16 9.40
C LYS A 34 -6.12 -1.92 8.22
N HIS A 35 -6.83 -3.01 8.49
CA HIS A 35 -7.44 -3.88 7.47
C HIS A 35 -6.45 -4.54 6.50
N LEU A 36 -5.18 -4.62 6.90
CA LEU A 36 -4.15 -5.34 6.16
C LEU A 36 -4.33 -6.84 6.37
N ASN A 37 -4.33 -7.62 5.29
CA ASN A 37 -4.44 -9.07 5.39
C ASN A 37 -3.08 -9.74 5.18
N LEU A 38 -2.83 -10.81 5.92
CA LEU A 38 -1.68 -11.70 5.75
C LEU A 38 -2.17 -13.01 5.14
N HIS A 39 -1.55 -13.42 4.03
CA HIS A 39 -1.95 -14.64 3.32
C HIS A 39 -1.69 -15.90 4.14
N ALA A 40 -2.49 -16.95 3.91
CA ALA A 40 -2.34 -18.26 4.55
C ALA A 40 -0.99 -18.94 4.24
N SER A 41 -0.36 -18.57 3.13
CA SER A 41 0.95 -19.08 2.72
C SER A 41 2.12 -18.44 3.47
N ALA A 42 1.90 -17.32 4.15
CA ALA A 42 2.95 -16.62 4.89
C ALA A 42 3.34 -17.43 6.15
N PRO A 43 4.63 -17.68 6.42
CA PRO A 43 5.08 -18.45 7.58
C PRO A 43 4.60 -17.88 8.92
N GLU A 44 4.41 -16.57 9.01
CA GLU A 44 3.95 -15.85 10.19
C GLU A 44 2.44 -15.94 10.41
N ASN A 45 1.67 -16.48 9.44
CA ASN A 45 0.25 -16.75 9.60
C ASN A 45 0.03 -18.20 10.07
N PRO A 46 -0.35 -18.43 11.36
CA PRO A 46 -0.56 -19.78 11.86
C PRO A 46 -1.93 -20.39 11.45
N TYR A 47 -2.76 -19.64 10.72
CA TYR A 47 -4.10 -20.07 10.32
C TYR A 47 -4.10 -20.62 8.89
N PRO A 48 -4.99 -21.57 8.56
CA PRO A 48 -5.07 -22.16 7.22
C PRO A 48 -5.77 -21.26 6.19
N GLN A 49 -6.09 -20.02 6.55
CA GLN A 49 -6.74 -19.04 5.69
C GLN A 49 -6.11 -17.66 5.88
N ASP A 50 -6.39 -16.75 4.96
CA ASP A 50 -5.96 -15.36 5.05
C ASP A 50 -6.61 -14.68 6.25
N MET A 51 -5.83 -13.91 6.99
CA MET A 51 -6.25 -13.27 8.23
C MET A 51 -5.97 -11.78 8.18
N GLU A 52 -6.93 -11.00 8.65
CA GLU A 52 -6.78 -9.56 8.84
C GLU A 52 -5.97 -9.30 10.11
N LEU A 53 -4.94 -8.47 10.00
CA LEU A 53 -4.23 -7.90 11.13
C LEU A 53 -5.09 -6.80 11.75
N LYS A 54 -5.20 -6.77 13.08
CA LYS A 54 -5.97 -5.71 13.75
C LYS A 54 -5.41 -4.32 13.43
N GLU A 55 -4.09 -4.22 13.49
CA GLU A 55 -3.31 -3.04 13.14
C GLU A 55 -1.85 -3.47 12.99
N ALA A 56 -1.11 -2.83 12.10
CA ALA A 56 0.32 -3.08 11.91
C ALA A 56 1.08 -1.77 11.68
N LEU A 57 2.32 -1.71 12.17
CA LEU A 57 3.27 -0.66 11.86
C LEU A 57 4.13 -1.10 10.67
N LEU A 58 4.06 -0.36 9.57
CA LEU A 58 4.88 -0.60 8.38
C LEU A 58 5.95 0.48 8.26
N THR A 59 7.21 0.05 8.17
CA THR A 59 8.37 0.92 7.93
C THR A 59 9.09 0.49 6.66
N PHE A 60 9.19 1.39 5.69
CA PHE A 60 10.09 1.26 4.54
C PHE A 60 11.39 2.02 4.80
N SER A 61 12.53 1.33 4.71
CA SER A 61 13.85 1.99 4.68
C SER A 61 14.33 2.18 3.23
N GLY A 62 15.05 3.27 2.96
CA GLY A 62 15.45 3.62 1.60
C GLY A 62 14.27 3.93 0.68
N PHE A 63 13.17 4.45 1.23
CA PHE A 63 11.96 4.78 0.49
C PHE A 63 12.22 5.95 -0.46
N GLN A 64 11.86 5.75 -1.73
CA GLN A 64 12.00 6.75 -2.77
C GLN A 64 10.78 6.73 -3.68
N VAL A 65 10.18 7.89 -3.90
CA VAL A 65 9.17 8.07 -4.94
C VAL A 65 9.85 8.17 -6.29
N LYS A 66 9.29 7.48 -7.28
CA LYS A 66 9.79 7.45 -8.67
C LYS A 66 8.87 8.20 -9.59
N GLU A 67 7.56 7.98 -9.46
CA GLU A 67 6.53 8.63 -10.24
C GLU A 67 5.27 8.76 -9.37
N TYR A 68 4.60 9.91 -9.48
CA TYR A 68 3.25 10.10 -8.96
C TYR A 68 2.32 10.36 -10.14
N CYS A 69 1.25 9.59 -10.27
CA CYS A 69 0.35 9.69 -11.41
C CYS A 69 -1.09 9.93 -10.93
N LEU A 70 -1.68 11.01 -11.44
CA LEU A 70 -3.12 11.23 -11.40
C LEU A 70 -3.70 10.68 -12.71
N PRO A 71 -4.41 9.56 -12.67
CA PRO A 71 -4.93 8.96 -13.89
C PRO A 71 -5.98 9.86 -14.51
N GLY A 72 -6.13 9.71 -15.83
CA GLY A 72 -7.09 10.47 -16.63
C GLY A 72 -8.56 10.10 -16.42
N TYR A 73 -8.90 9.42 -15.32
CA TYR A 73 -10.26 9.02 -14.98
C TYR A 73 -10.45 9.15 -13.47
N GLU A 74 -11.67 9.49 -13.05
CA GLU A 74 -12.08 9.43 -11.65
C GLU A 74 -12.93 8.17 -11.42
N ASP A 75 -12.66 7.44 -10.33
CA ASP A 75 -13.43 6.26 -9.97
C ASP A 75 -14.92 6.63 -9.78
N GLY A 76 -15.80 5.94 -10.51
CA GLY A 76 -17.24 6.24 -10.54
C GLY A 76 -17.68 7.40 -11.44
N SER A 77 -16.78 8.00 -12.23
CA SER A 77 -17.10 9.06 -13.21
C SER A 77 -16.98 8.55 -14.65
N ALA A 78 -17.82 9.11 -15.54
CA ALA A 78 -17.71 8.93 -16.98
C ALA A 78 -16.79 9.98 -17.64
N GLU A 79 -16.38 11.01 -16.89
CA GLU A 79 -15.51 12.06 -17.40
C GLU A 79 -14.04 11.63 -17.37
N THR A 80 -13.35 11.89 -18.47
CA THR A 80 -11.91 11.62 -18.61
C THR A 80 -11.15 12.92 -18.80
N HIS A 81 -9.98 13.01 -18.18
CA HIS A 81 -9.05 14.12 -18.31
C HIS A 81 -7.68 13.62 -18.78
N PRO A 82 -6.76 14.49 -19.24
CA PRO A 82 -5.39 14.07 -19.49
C PRO A 82 -4.75 13.51 -18.22
N GLU A 83 -4.13 12.34 -18.33
CA GLU A 83 -3.28 11.78 -17.27
C GLU A 83 -2.16 12.77 -16.93
N GLN A 84 -1.91 12.96 -15.63
CA GLN A 84 -0.85 13.83 -15.14
C GLN A 84 0.19 13.00 -14.40
N ARG A 85 1.42 13.00 -14.92
CA ARG A 85 2.56 12.35 -14.29
C ARG A 85 3.53 13.37 -13.73
N PHE A 86 3.99 13.11 -12.52
CA PHE A 86 4.98 13.91 -11.81
C PHE A 86 6.18 13.04 -11.47
N PHE A 87 7.36 13.64 -11.51
CA PHE A 87 8.64 12.97 -11.25
C PHE A 87 9.50 13.80 -10.29
N GLY A 88 10.49 13.14 -9.67
CA GLY A 88 11.44 13.82 -8.79
C GLY A 88 10.77 14.59 -7.66
N ALA A 89 11.19 15.84 -7.45
CA ALA A 89 10.71 16.67 -6.34
C ALA A 89 9.20 16.95 -6.38
N ASP A 90 8.59 17.02 -7.56
CA ASP A 90 7.15 17.26 -7.70
C ASP A 90 6.34 16.03 -7.29
N ALA A 91 6.81 14.83 -7.65
CA ALA A 91 6.21 13.57 -7.21
C ALA A 91 6.28 13.42 -5.69
N GLU A 92 7.45 13.71 -5.11
CA GLU A 92 7.68 13.67 -3.66
C GLU A 92 6.77 14.67 -2.92
N LYS A 93 6.64 15.90 -3.43
CA LYS A 93 5.78 16.92 -2.83
C LYS A 93 4.32 16.51 -2.86
N ARG A 94 3.82 15.97 -3.97
CA ARG A 94 2.43 15.50 -4.08
C ARG A 94 2.16 14.34 -3.15
N PHE A 95 3.04 13.35 -3.14
CA PHE A 95 2.92 12.22 -2.22
C PHE A 95 2.89 12.70 -0.75
N ALA A 96 3.74 13.63 -0.36
CA ALA A 96 3.75 14.18 1.00
C ALA A 96 2.43 14.89 1.36
N LEU A 97 1.81 15.59 0.41
CA LEU A 97 0.50 16.22 0.62
C LEU A 97 -0.61 15.19 0.82
N ALA A 98 -0.68 14.17 -0.05
CA ALA A 98 -1.66 13.08 0.08
C ALA A 98 -1.45 12.29 1.38
N ALA A 99 -0.19 11.97 1.72
CA ALA A 99 0.16 11.22 2.92
C ALA A 99 -0.20 11.97 4.22
N ALA A 100 -0.12 13.31 4.23
CA ALA A 100 -0.50 14.12 5.39
C ALA A 100 -2.00 14.00 5.76
N GLU A 101 -2.84 13.54 4.83
CA GLU A 101 -4.28 13.38 5.03
C GLU A 101 -4.68 11.98 5.53
N GLY A 102 -3.76 11.01 5.46
CA GLY A 102 -4.04 9.58 5.51
C GLY A 102 -4.49 9.04 4.15
N LEU A 103 -4.24 7.75 3.91
CA LEU A 103 -4.49 7.10 2.62
C LEU A 103 -5.38 5.88 2.77
N ARG A 104 -6.39 5.76 1.89
CA ARG A 104 -7.01 4.47 1.60
C ARG A 104 -6.17 3.77 0.54
N LEU A 105 -5.76 2.54 0.80
CA LEU A 105 -4.96 1.74 -0.11
C LEU A 105 -5.90 0.79 -0.88
N TYR A 106 -5.70 0.70 -2.19
CA TYR A 106 -6.39 -0.26 -3.05
C TYR A 106 -5.51 -1.46 -3.39
N GLY A 107 -4.19 -1.27 -3.36
CA GLY A 107 -3.23 -2.36 -3.52
C GLY A 107 -1.80 -1.87 -3.56
N ILE A 108 -0.88 -2.75 -3.20
CA ILE A 108 0.56 -2.58 -3.41
C ILE A 108 1.03 -3.75 -4.26
N TYR A 109 1.50 -3.46 -5.46
CA TYR A 109 1.83 -4.46 -6.46
C TYR A 109 3.33 -4.56 -6.69
N PRO A 110 3.87 -5.77 -6.86
CA PRO A 110 5.28 -5.97 -7.15
C PRO A 110 5.64 -5.36 -8.52
N PRO A 111 6.92 -5.03 -8.75
CA PRO A 111 7.41 -4.64 -10.06
C PRO A 111 6.99 -5.65 -11.14
N SER A 112 6.49 -5.17 -12.28
CA SER A 112 6.06 -6.02 -13.40
C SER A 112 6.67 -5.54 -14.72
N SER A 113 7.32 -6.45 -15.45
CA SER A 113 8.00 -6.20 -16.74
C SER A 113 9.09 -5.11 -16.70
N GLN A 114 9.73 -4.85 -17.85
CA GLN A 114 10.67 -3.72 -17.98
C GLN A 114 9.98 -2.35 -17.86
N GLU A 115 8.66 -2.26 -18.08
CA GLU A 115 7.92 -1.00 -18.13
C GLU A 115 7.49 -0.50 -16.73
N ARG A 116 7.43 -1.38 -15.72
CA ARG A 116 7.16 -1.01 -14.31
C ARG A 116 8.22 -1.63 -13.39
N PRO A 117 9.46 -1.13 -13.40
CA PRO A 117 10.57 -1.69 -12.62
C PRO A 117 10.50 -1.37 -11.11
N HIS A 118 9.38 -0.82 -10.65
CA HIS A 118 9.18 -0.30 -9.31
C HIS A 118 7.91 -0.87 -8.70
N TRP A 119 7.85 -0.89 -7.37
CA TRP A 119 6.60 -1.20 -6.68
C TRP A 119 5.57 -0.15 -7.04
N ASN A 120 4.31 -0.56 -7.17
CA ASN A 120 3.23 0.37 -7.46
C ASN A 120 2.20 0.35 -6.33
N LEU A 121 1.89 1.51 -5.79
CA LEU A 121 0.80 1.71 -4.84
C LEU A 121 -0.37 2.37 -5.57
N GLU A 122 -1.55 1.80 -5.43
CA GLU A 122 -2.81 2.45 -5.78
C GLU A 122 -3.50 2.94 -4.51
N ALA A 123 -3.80 4.23 -4.45
CA ALA A 123 -4.31 4.85 -3.24
C ALA A 123 -5.21 6.04 -3.52
N ARG A 124 -5.92 6.46 -2.48
CA ARG A 124 -6.75 7.66 -2.43
C ARG A 124 -6.44 8.44 -1.17
N GLY A 125 -6.21 9.75 -1.33
CA GLY A 125 -6.17 10.71 -0.23
C GLY A 125 -7.57 11.24 0.10
N LYS A 126 -7.67 12.22 1.01
CA LYS A 126 -8.98 12.87 1.27
C LYS A 126 -9.33 13.85 0.15
N THR A 127 -8.34 14.59 -0.33
CA THR A 127 -8.50 15.61 -1.37
C THR A 127 -8.26 15.03 -2.77
N GLU A 128 -7.24 14.20 -2.95
CA GLU A 128 -6.95 13.55 -4.24
C GLU A 128 -7.67 12.19 -4.30
N LEU A 129 -8.67 12.11 -5.18
CA LEU A 129 -9.67 11.03 -5.18
C LEU A 129 -9.13 9.66 -5.61
N TYR A 130 -8.07 9.60 -6.42
CA TYR A 130 -7.34 8.38 -6.74
C TYR A 130 -6.01 8.74 -7.42
N PHE A 131 -4.94 8.02 -7.07
CA PHE A 131 -3.62 8.16 -7.68
C PHE A 131 -2.87 6.83 -7.67
N THR A 132 -1.84 6.75 -8.51
CA THR A 132 -0.86 5.68 -8.46
C THR A 132 0.52 6.23 -8.14
N LEU A 133 1.32 5.45 -7.43
CA LEU A 133 2.64 5.82 -6.96
C LEU A 133 3.62 4.71 -7.30
N ALA A 134 4.55 4.99 -8.21
CA ALA A 134 5.71 4.13 -8.40
C ALA A 134 6.77 4.48 -7.35
N PHE A 135 7.24 3.49 -6.60
CA PHE A 135 8.22 3.68 -5.53
C PHE A 135 9.22 2.51 -5.45
N SER A 136 10.32 2.77 -4.78
CA SER A 136 11.28 1.74 -4.39
C SER A 136 11.58 1.85 -2.91
N PHE A 137 11.92 0.73 -2.29
CA PHE A 137 12.46 0.67 -0.95
C PHE A 137 13.58 -0.35 -0.92
N ARG A 138 14.47 -0.23 0.07
CA ARG A 138 15.51 -1.23 0.33
C ARG A 138 14.98 -2.36 1.18
N GLN A 139 14.20 -2.06 2.22
CA GLN A 139 13.68 -3.07 3.14
C GLN A 139 12.37 -2.58 3.74
N ALA A 140 11.39 -3.48 3.82
CA ALA A 140 10.16 -3.30 4.56
C ALA A 140 10.25 -4.05 5.90
N LEU A 141 9.79 -3.40 6.96
CA LEU A 141 9.60 -3.96 8.29
C LEU A 141 8.12 -3.82 8.63
N MET A 142 7.47 -4.93 8.96
CA MET A 142 6.09 -4.98 9.41
C MET A 142 6.05 -5.53 10.84
N GLU A 143 5.35 -4.83 11.74
CA GLU A 143 5.21 -5.22 13.13
C GLU A 143 3.73 -5.18 13.54
N TRP A 144 3.25 -6.25 14.19
CA TRP A 144 1.86 -6.33 14.66
C TRP A 144 1.76 -7.16 15.95
N GLU A 145 0.64 -7.03 16.65
CA GLU A 145 0.41 -7.74 17.91
C GLU A 145 -0.57 -8.91 17.76
N GLU A 146 -1.68 -8.70 17.05
CA GLU A 146 -2.77 -9.66 16.98
C GLU A 146 -3.50 -9.64 15.64
N PHE A 147 -4.08 -10.79 15.29
CA PHE A 147 -5.05 -10.92 14.20
C PHE A 147 -6.44 -10.50 14.69
N ALA A 148 -7.22 -9.84 13.83
CA ALA A 148 -8.60 -9.44 14.14
C ALA A 148 -9.60 -10.53 13.76
N TRP A 149 -9.66 -10.90 12.48
CA TRP A 149 -10.61 -11.88 11.94
C TRP A 149 -10.11 -12.46 10.61
N LYS A 150 -10.88 -13.37 10.01
CA LYS A 150 -10.60 -13.87 8.66
C LYS A 150 -10.70 -12.74 7.64
N ALA A 151 -9.79 -12.68 6.68
CA ALA A 151 -9.84 -11.68 5.61
C ALA A 151 -11.24 -11.63 4.96
N TRP A 152 -11.71 -10.44 4.63
CA TRP A 152 -13.10 -10.21 4.23
C TRP A 152 -13.52 -11.06 3.02
N TYR A 153 -12.61 -11.28 2.07
CA TYR A 153 -12.83 -12.07 0.85
C TYR A 153 -12.85 -13.58 1.10
N VAL A 154 -12.39 -14.07 2.26
CA VAL A 154 -12.46 -15.50 2.61
C VAL A 154 -13.89 -15.95 2.92
N ASN A 155 -14.76 -15.02 3.34
CA ASN A 155 -16.16 -15.33 3.66
C ASN A 155 -17.09 -15.29 2.43
N PHE A 156 -16.62 -14.79 1.30
CA PHE A 156 -17.33 -14.88 0.04
C PHE A 156 -16.82 -16.13 -0.68
N PRO A 157 -17.64 -17.18 -0.87
CA PRO A 157 -17.22 -18.30 -1.70
C PRO A 157 -16.90 -17.72 -3.08
N SER A 158 -15.63 -17.81 -3.49
CA SER A 158 -15.26 -17.69 -4.89
C SER A 158 -16.14 -18.65 -5.66
N ASN A 159 -17.07 -18.12 -6.46
CA ASN A 159 -17.91 -18.95 -7.31
C ASN A 159 -16.95 -19.76 -8.22
N PRO A 160 -17.02 -21.09 -8.21
CA PRO A 160 -16.16 -21.94 -9.04
C PRO A 160 -16.39 -21.72 -10.54
#